data_AF-A0A0G0KKM1-F1
#
_entry.id   AF-A0A0G0KKM1-F1
#
_cell.length_a   1.000
_cell.length_b   1.000
_cell.length_c   1.000
_cell.angle_alpha   90.00
_cell.angle_beta   90.00
_cell.angle_gamma   90.00
#
_symmetry.space_group_name_H-M   'P 1'
#
loop_
_entity.id
_entity.type
_entity.pdbx_description
1 polymer ?
#
loop_
_entity_poly.entity_id
_entity_poly.type
_entity_poly.pdbx_seq_one_letter_code
_entity_poly.pdbx_strand_id
1 'polypeptide(L)'
;NEKDKISIKNIGHELIMLAVSEPEKALKPWDDFANAAFENGPTIAHSALTRLAEKLQCKIFTENVDHLHEKTGIQALRPTGDWLKENIQPSWLKEIDAIITVGLSSDDRGMLAWYKENNPNGKLIAINLVQPNFVGEEDYLLKGDLQDILPELEKMV
;
A
#
# COMPACT_ATOMS: atom_id res chain seq x y z
N ASN A 1 -17.51 21.01 -4.37
CA ASN A 1 -18.43 20.16 -5.15
C ASN A 1 -17.86 18.75 -5.05
N GLU A 2 -18.50 17.89 -4.25
CA GLU A 2 -17.98 16.60 -3.75
C GLU A 2 -17.87 15.47 -4.79
N LYS A 3 -17.81 15.80 -6.09
CA LYS A 3 -17.96 14.81 -7.16
C LYS A 3 -16.69 14.08 -7.59
N ASP A 4 -15.51 14.46 -7.08
CA ASP A 4 -14.23 13.95 -7.60
C ASP A 4 -13.41 13.12 -6.60
N LYS A 5 -14.06 12.33 -5.74
CA LYS A 5 -13.37 11.33 -4.92
C LYS A 5 -13.80 9.92 -5.31
N ILE A 6 -13.41 9.52 -6.51
CA ILE A 6 -13.48 8.11 -6.92
C ILE A 6 -12.38 7.37 -6.15
N SER A 7 -12.80 6.58 -5.15
CA SER A 7 -11.93 5.61 -4.49
C SER A 7 -11.53 4.54 -5.50
N ILE A 8 -10.22 4.24 -5.58
CA ILE A 8 -9.63 3.26 -6.50
C ILE A 8 -10.31 1.87 -6.37
N LYS A 9 -10.90 1.55 -5.21
CA LYS A 9 -11.65 0.31 -4.97
C LYS A 9 -12.95 0.19 -5.78
N ASN A 10 -13.58 1.30 -6.18
CA ASN A 10 -14.82 1.28 -6.98
C ASN A 10 -14.57 1.14 -8.49
N ILE A 11 -13.39 1.56 -8.97
CA ILE A 11 -13.03 1.52 -10.39
C ILE A 11 -12.99 0.08 -10.89
N GLY A 12 -12.45 -0.86 -10.09
CA GLY A 12 -12.34 -2.27 -10.50
C GLY A 12 -13.68 -2.95 -10.73
N HIS A 13 -14.63 -2.78 -9.80
CA HIS A 13 -15.96 -3.40 -9.92
C HIS A 13 -16.79 -2.75 -11.04
N GLU A 14 -16.77 -1.42 -11.15
CA GLU A 14 -17.47 -0.71 -12.22
C GLU A 14 -16.89 -1.05 -13.59
N LEU A 15 -15.56 -1.19 -13.71
CA LEU A 15 -14.90 -1.59 -14.94
C LEU A 15 -15.21 -3.04 -15.33
N ILE A 16 -15.28 -3.96 -14.36
CA ILE A 16 -15.70 -5.34 -14.60
C ILE A 16 -17.15 -5.38 -15.09
N MET A 17 -18.06 -4.67 -14.42
CA MET A 17 -19.46 -4.59 -14.83
C MET A 17 -19.60 -3.97 -16.23
N LEU A 18 -18.83 -2.93 -16.52
CA LEU A 18 -18.77 -2.32 -17.85
C LEU A 18 -18.22 -3.30 -18.89
N ALA A 19 -17.17 -4.06 -18.57
CA ALA A 19 -16.58 -5.04 -19.48
C ALA A 19 -17.54 -6.19 -19.80
N VAL A 20 -18.35 -6.63 -18.84
CA VAL A 20 -19.37 -7.66 -19.03
C VAL A 20 -20.56 -7.13 -19.84
N SER A 21 -20.97 -5.88 -19.59
CA SER A 21 -22.19 -5.32 -20.16
C SER A 21 -21.98 -4.66 -21.53
N GLU A 22 -20.85 -3.97 -21.70
CA GLU A 22 -20.50 -3.16 -22.87
C GLU A 22 -18.97 -3.23 -23.13
N PRO A 23 -18.43 -4.37 -23.58
CA PRO A 23 -17.00 -4.64 -23.63
C PRO A 23 -16.19 -3.60 -24.43
N GLU A 24 -16.73 -3.10 -25.54
CA GLU A 24 -16.06 -2.08 -26.34
C GLU A 24 -15.84 -0.76 -25.58
N LYS A 25 -16.73 -0.42 -24.64
CA LYS A 25 -16.61 0.79 -23.80
C LYS A 25 -15.62 0.61 -22.66
N ALA A 26 -15.33 -0.63 -22.26
CA ALA A 26 -14.35 -0.93 -21.22
C ALA A 26 -12.91 -0.89 -21.74
N LEU A 27 -12.69 -1.00 -23.05
CA LEU A 27 -11.35 -1.03 -23.65
C LEU A 27 -10.53 0.22 -23.33
N LYS A 28 -11.07 1.42 -23.58
CA LYS A 28 -10.32 2.66 -23.35
C LYS A 28 -9.97 2.87 -21.86
N PRO A 29 -10.90 2.76 -20.89
CA PRO A 29 -10.55 2.86 -19.48
C PRO A 29 -9.54 1.80 -19.03
N TRP A 30 -9.62 0.59 -19.58
CA TRP A 30 -8.65 -0.47 -19.32
C TRP A 30 -7.26 -0.11 -19.87
N ASP A 31 -7.18 0.40 -21.11
CA ASP A 31 -5.93 0.83 -21.72
C ASP A 31 -5.32 2.02 -20.95
N ASP A 32 -6.14 2.99 -20.54
CA ASP A 32 -5.69 4.13 -19.74
C ASP A 32 -5.12 3.65 -18.38
N PHE A 33 -5.78 2.69 -17.72
CA PHE A 33 -5.30 2.08 -16.49
C PHE A 33 -4.00 1.30 -16.70
N ALA A 34 -3.95 0.45 -17.72
CA ALA A 34 -2.77 -0.37 -18.04
C ALA A 34 -1.58 0.54 -18.36
N ASN A 35 -1.75 1.55 -19.21
CA ASN A 35 -0.72 2.54 -19.50
C ASN A 35 -0.29 3.28 -18.23
N ALA A 36 -1.23 3.69 -17.37
CA ALA A 36 -0.87 4.36 -16.13
C ALA A 36 -0.09 3.44 -15.16
N ALA A 37 -0.41 2.14 -15.10
CA ALA A 37 0.28 1.19 -14.24
C ALA A 37 1.66 0.78 -14.77
N PHE A 38 1.81 0.67 -16.09
CA PHE A 38 3.02 0.14 -16.74
C PHE A 38 3.96 1.22 -17.28
N GLU A 39 3.45 2.36 -17.76
CA GLU A 39 4.25 3.39 -18.42
C GLU A 39 4.65 4.51 -17.46
N ASN A 40 3.81 4.88 -16.49
CA ASN A 40 4.13 5.99 -15.58
C ASN A 40 5.42 5.75 -14.79
N GLY A 41 6.20 6.83 -14.62
CA GLY A 41 7.35 6.83 -13.74
C GLY A 41 6.93 6.79 -12.26
N PRO A 42 7.86 6.39 -11.36
CA PRO A 42 7.61 6.45 -9.93
C PRO A 42 7.35 7.89 -9.48
N THR A 43 6.40 8.07 -8.58
CA THR A 43 6.15 9.39 -7.97
C THR A 43 7.24 9.74 -6.96
N ILE A 44 7.23 10.99 -6.48
CA ILE A 44 8.18 11.46 -5.47
C ILE A 44 8.04 10.62 -4.19
N ALA A 45 6.81 10.25 -3.82
CA ALA A 45 6.57 9.34 -2.71
C ALA A 45 7.25 7.98 -2.86
N HIS A 46 7.17 7.33 -4.04
CA HIS A 46 7.85 6.04 -4.27
C HIS A 46 9.36 6.19 -4.08
N SER A 47 9.94 7.26 -4.62
CA SER A 47 11.36 7.53 -4.52
C SER A 47 11.80 7.83 -3.08
N ALA A 48 11.02 8.61 -2.34
CA ALA A 48 11.29 8.91 -0.94
C ALA A 48 11.15 7.67 -0.05
N LEU A 49 10.11 6.86 -0.26
CA LEU A 49 9.92 5.62 0.48
C LEU A 49 11.06 4.62 0.24
N THR A 50 11.57 4.56 -0.99
CA THR A 50 12.73 3.74 -1.34
C THR A 50 13.97 4.15 -0.55
N ARG A 51 14.32 5.44 -0.56
CA ARG A 51 15.45 5.96 0.21
C ARG A 51 15.27 5.78 1.71
N LEU A 52 14.06 5.98 2.21
CA LEU A 52 13.74 5.75 3.62
C LEU A 52 13.94 4.27 4.00
N ALA A 53 13.49 3.34 3.16
CA ALA A 53 13.69 1.91 3.39
C ALA A 53 15.17 1.52 3.38
N GLU A 54 15.97 2.11 2.49
CA GLU A 54 17.43 1.92 2.47
C GLU A 54 18.10 2.42 3.75
N LYS A 55 17.75 3.64 4.20
CA LYS A 55 18.27 4.23 5.43
C LYS A 55 17.92 3.40 6.67
N LEU A 56 16.70 2.90 6.72
CA LEU A 56 16.20 2.06 7.81
C LEU A 56 16.57 0.57 7.66
N GLN A 57 17.27 0.21 6.59
CA GLN A 57 17.63 -1.16 6.24
C GLN A 57 16.44 -2.13 6.24
N CYS A 58 15.25 -1.66 5.86
CA CYS A 58 14.03 -2.46 5.81
C CYS A 58 13.64 -2.80 4.36
N LYS A 59 12.70 -3.74 4.21
CA LYS A 59 12.13 -4.11 2.92
C LYS A 59 10.76 -3.48 2.76
N ILE A 60 10.42 -3.11 1.52
CA ILE A 60 9.08 -2.64 1.18
C ILE A 60 8.22 -3.85 0.83
N PHE A 61 7.11 -3.98 1.54
CA PHE A 61 6.03 -4.90 1.19
C PHE A 61 4.95 -4.09 0.50
N THR A 62 4.41 -4.59 -0.62
CA THR A 62 3.36 -3.90 -1.37
C THR A 62 2.25 -4.85 -1.79
N GLU A 63 1.02 -4.36 -1.74
CA GLU A 63 -0.15 -5.02 -2.32
C GLU A 63 -0.40 -4.55 -3.77
N ASN A 64 0.33 -3.51 -4.22
CA ASN A 64 0.15 -2.95 -5.55
C ASN A 64 0.60 -3.95 -6.63
N VAL A 65 -0.21 -4.00 -7.69
CA VAL A 65 0.07 -4.79 -8.89
C VAL A 65 0.95 -4.04 -9.89
N ASP A 66 1.09 -2.72 -9.73
CA ASP A 66 1.99 -1.90 -10.54
C ASP A 66 3.47 -2.17 -10.26
N HIS A 67 4.34 -1.61 -11.10
CA HIS A 67 5.80 -1.73 -10.99
C HIS A 67 6.48 -0.43 -10.55
N LEU A 68 5.75 0.48 -9.90
CA LEU A 68 6.29 1.81 -9.57
C LEU A 68 7.42 1.72 -8.54
N HIS A 69 7.35 0.80 -7.58
CA HIS A 69 8.46 0.54 -6.67
C HIS A 69 9.68 -0.04 -7.38
N GLU A 70 9.51 -0.93 -8.35
CA GLU A 70 10.65 -1.51 -9.09
C GLU A 70 11.37 -0.47 -9.92
N LYS A 71 10.61 0.50 -10.47
CA LYS A 71 11.18 1.61 -11.24
C LYS A 71 12.04 2.57 -10.39
N THR A 72 12.00 2.48 -9.05
CA THR A 72 12.95 3.23 -8.20
C THR A 72 14.25 2.47 -7.94
N GLY A 73 14.41 1.25 -8.47
CA GLY A 73 15.63 0.44 -8.36
C GLY A 73 15.61 -0.60 -7.26
N ILE A 74 14.48 -0.82 -6.58
CA ILE A 74 14.32 -1.85 -5.55
C ILE A 74 13.50 -3.04 -6.03
N GLN A 75 13.52 -4.12 -5.26
CA GLN A 75 12.58 -5.22 -5.42
C GLN A 75 11.57 -5.18 -4.26
N ALA A 76 10.33 -4.76 -4.55
CA ALA A 76 9.27 -4.80 -3.55
C ALA A 76 8.77 -6.24 -3.39
N LEU A 77 8.55 -6.65 -2.13
CA LEU A 77 7.98 -7.96 -1.82
C LEU A 77 6.46 -7.86 -1.91
N ARG A 78 5.84 -8.82 -2.59
CA ARG A 78 4.38 -8.92 -2.73
C ARG A 78 3.90 -10.21 -2.07
N PRO A 79 3.95 -10.31 -0.73
CA PRO A 79 3.63 -11.54 -0.06
C PRO A 79 2.13 -11.85 -0.18
N THR A 80 1.82 -13.10 -0.50
CA THR A 80 0.46 -13.64 -0.37
C THR A 80 0.22 -14.12 1.06
N GLY A 81 -1.04 -14.24 1.49
CA GLY A 81 -1.38 -14.80 2.79
C GLY A 81 -0.78 -16.19 3.06
N ASP A 82 -0.74 -17.06 2.05
CA ASP A 82 -0.14 -18.40 2.18
C ASP A 82 1.39 -18.31 2.33
N TRP A 83 2.05 -17.54 1.47
CA TRP A 83 3.49 -17.25 1.60
C TRP A 83 3.85 -16.72 3.00
N LEU A 84 3.06 -15.81 3.56
CA LEU A 84 3.26 -15.27 4.91
C LEU A 84 3.26 -16.40 5.95
N LYS A 85 2.23 -17.25 5.95
CA LYS A 85 2.08 -18.35 6.90
C LYS A 85 3.19 -19.40 6.80
N GLU A 86 3.70 -19.63 5.59
CA GLU A 86 4.76 -20.61 5.35
C GLU A 86 6.16 -20.08 5.69
N ASN A 87 6.40 -18.77 5.54
CA ASN A 87 7.75 -18.20 5.58
C ASN A 87 8.02 -17.31 6.80
N ILE A 88 6.99 -16.88 7.54
CA ILE A 88 7.14 -16.02 8.72
C ILE A 88 6.78 -16.80 9.97
N GLN A 89 7.71 -16.88 10.92
CA GLN A 89 7.41 -17.48 12.22
C GLN A 89 6.63 -16.49 13.09
N PRO A 90 5.55 -16.94 13.78
CA PRO A 90 4.80 -16.10 14.71
C PRO A 90 5.65 -15.40 15.79
N SER A 91 6.74 -16.02 16.22
CA SER A 91 7.69 -15.44 17.18
C SER A 91 8.37 -14.19 16.64
N TRP A 92 8.69 -14.13 15.35
CA TRP A 92 9.33 -12.97 14.73
C TRP A 92 8.43 -11.73 14.76
N LEU A 93 7.11 -11.92 14.66
CA LEU A 93 6.14 -10.82 14.73
C LEU A 93 6.13 -10.14 16.12
N LYS A 94 6.48 -10.87 17.18
CA LYS A 94 6.58 -10.33 18.54
C LYS A 94 7.77 -9.41 18.74
N GLU A 95 8.79 -9.54 17.89
CA GLU A 95 10.01 -8.72 17.93
C GLU A 95 9.86 -7.41 17.15
N ILE A 96 8.75 -7.24 16.41
CA ILE A 96 8.47 -6.03 15.63
C ILE A 96 7.67 -5.04 16.48
N ASP A 97 8.31 -3.92 16.86
CA ASP A 97 7.67 -2.87 17.67
C ASP A 97 6.49 -2.20 16.95
N ALA A 98 6.64 -1.96 15.64
CA ALA A 98 5.62 -1.32 14.83
C ALA A 98 5.70 -1.71 13.35
N ILE A 99 4.54 -1.64 12.67
CA ILE A 99 4.43 -1.72 11.21
C ILE A 99 3.95 -0.38 10.69
N ILE A 100 4.70 0.17 9.74
CA ILE A 100 4.33 1.41 9.04
C ILE A 100 3.63 1.05 7.73
N THR A 101 2.41 1.55 7.54
CA THR A 101 1.65 1.39 6.29
C THR A 101 1.57 2.74 5.57
N VAL A 102 1.70 2.73 4.24
CA VAL A 102 1.70 3.96 3.42
C VAL A 102 0.63 3.80 2.34
N GLY A 103 -0.37 4.67 2.33
CA GLY A 103 -1.43 4.69 1.31
C GLY A 103 -2.36 3.46 1.32
N LEU A 104 -2.22 2.55 2.29
CA LEU A 104 -3.02 1.35 2.40
C LEU A 104 -4.37 1.66 3.06
N SER A 105 -5.46 1.25 2.42
CA SER A 105 -6.83 1.46 2.92
C SER A 105 -7.42 0.26 3.67
N SER A 106 -6.93 -0.95 3.38
CA SER A 106 -7.42 -2.21 3.93
C SER A 106 -6.31 -3.25 3.94
N ASP A 107 -6.42 -4.25 4.82
CA ASP A 107 -5.49 -5.37 4.92
C ASP A 107 -5.96 -6.54 4.04
N ASP A 108 -5.86 -6.40 2.71
CA ASP A 108 -6.43 -7.38 1.78
C ASP A 108 -5.62 -8.69 1.76
N ARG A 109 -4.35 -8.68 2.20
CA ARG A 109 -3.50 -9.88 2.34
C ARG A 109 -3.51 -10.51 3.74
N GLY A 110 -4.13 -9.87 4.73
CA GLY A 110 -4.26 -10.38 6.10
C GLY A 110 -2.98 -10.31 6.94
N MET A 111 -1.99 -9.52 6.51
CA MET A 111 -0.70 -9.41 7.20
C MET A 111 -0.84 -8.63 8.50
N LEU A 112 -1.58 -7.54 8.49
CA LEU A 112 -1.73 -6.65 9.64
C LEU A 112 -2.57 -7.32 10.73
N ALA A 113 -3.65 -7.99 10.34
CA ALA A 113 -4.45 -8.80 11.25
C ALA A 113 -3.58 -9.88 11.92
N TRP A 114 -2.80 -10.62 11.12
CA TRP A 114 -1.91 -11.66 11.63
C TRP A 114 -0.79 -11.12 12.53
N TYR A 115 -0.25 -9.94 12.24
CA TYR A 115 0.67 -9.23 13.13
C TYR A 115 0.02 -8.94 14.48
N LYS A 116 -1.17 -8.35 14.51
CA LYS A 116 -1.87 -8.01 15.77
C LYS A 116 -2.28 -9.24 16.57
N GLU A 117 -2.65 -10.34 15.91
CA GLU A 117 -2.92 -11.62 16.57
C GLU A 117 -1.70 -12.15 17.34
N ASN A 118 -0.49 -12.00 16.77
CA ASN A 118 0.73 -12.53 17.35
C ASN A 118 1.49 -11.53 18.22
N ASN A 119 1.23 -10.24 18.03
CA ASN A 119 1.78 -9.13 18.80
C ASN A 119 0.68 -8.10 19.14
N PRO A 120 -0.16 -8.36 20.17
CA PRO A 120 -1.29 -7.49 20.50
C PRO A 120 -0.90 -6.07 20.92
N ASN A 121 0.32 -5.90 21.47
CA ASN A 121 0.85 -4.61 21.88
C ASN A 121 1.59 -3.87 20.75
N GLY A 122 1.87 -4.58 19.66
CA GLY A 122 2.48 -4.04 18.47
C GLY A 122 1.65 -2.91 17.87
N LYS A 123 2.33 -1.89 17.33
CA LYS A 123 1.67 -0.67 16.86
C LYS A 123 1.57 -0.65 15.33
N LEU A 124 0.40 -0.29 14.82
CA LEU A 124 0.25 0.09 13.42
C LEU A 124 0.39 1.61 13.31
N ILE A 125 1.20 2.08 12.36
CA ILE A 125 1.36 3.50 12.05
C ILE A 125 0.95 3.67 10.59
N ALA A 126 -0.23 4.23 10.34
CA ALA A 126 -0.71 4.49 9.00
C ALA A 126 -0.37 5.91 8.54
N ILE A 127 0.19 6.04 7.34
CA ILE A 127 0.34 7.30 6.62
C ILE A 127 -0.70 7.30 5.51
N ASN A 128 -1.80 8.03 5.72
CA ASN A 128 -2.92 8.04 4.77
C ASN A 128 -3.77 9.31 4.89
N LEU A 129 -4.49 9.66 3.83
CA LEU A 129 -5.40 10.81 3.80
C LEU A 129 -6.61 10.62 4.72
N VAL A 130 -7.03 9.37 4.92
CA VAL A 130 -8.19 8.96 5.72
C VAL A 130 -7.79 7.77 6.58
N GLN A 131 -8.40 7.65 7.76
CA GLN A 131 -8.16 6.52 8.65
C GLN A 131 -8.54 5.19 7.96
N PRO A 132 -7.59 4.25 7.78
CA PRO A 132 -7.89 2.91 7.29
C PRO A 132 -8.71 2.10 8.29
N ASN A 133 -9.42 1.08 7.79
CA ASN A 133 -10.29 0.26 8.63
C ASN A 133 -9.54 -0.65 9.63
N PHE A 134 -8.25 -0.89 9.40
CA PHE A 134 -7.40 -1.72 10.26
C PHE A 134 -6.73 -0.94 11.39
N VAL A 135 -6.82 0.39 11.41
CA VAL A 135 -6.22 1.23 12.46
C VAL A 135 -7.16 1.28 13.66
N GLY A 136 -6.76 0.64 14.76
CA GLY A 136 -7.51 0.64 16.02
C GLY A 136 -7.20 1.84 16.91
N GLU A 137 -7.85 1.89 18.08
CA GLU A 137 -7.69 2.99 19.07
C GLU A 137 -6.26 3.14 19.59
N GLU A 138 -5.53 2.02 19.64
CA GLU A 138 -4.17 1.94 20.15
C GLU A 138 -3.10 2.20 19.07
N ASP A 139 -3.52 2.41 17.83
CA ASP A 139 -2.65 2.61 16.66
C ASP A 139 -2.60 4.10 16.26
N TYR A 140 -1.72 4.45 15.34
CA TYR A 140 -1.48 5.84 14.94
C TYR A 140 -1.84 6.09 13.48
N LEU A 141 -2.46 7.24 13.23
CA LEU A 141 -2.64 7.79 11.88
C LEU A 141 -1.83 9.08 11.76
N LEU A 142 -0.81 9.07 10.92
CA LEU A 142 -0.18 10.27 10.39
C LEU A 142 -0.98 10.73 9.16
N LYS A 143 -1.95 11.61 9.39
CA LYS A 143 -2.90 12.04 8.35
C LYS A 143 -2.28 13.07 7.40
N GLY A 144 -2.25 12.77 6.11
CA GLY A 144 -1.88 13.75 5.07
C GLY A 144 -1.53 13.10 3.72
N ASP A 145 -1.08 13.92 2.78
CA ASP A 145 -0.66 13.46 1.46
C ASP A 145 0.72 12.80 1.54
N LEU A 146 0.81 11.56 1.04
CA LEU A 146 2.05 10.79 1.00
C LEU A 146 3.11 11.42 0.07
N GLN A 147 2.70 12.25 -0.89
CA GLN A 147 3.62 13.01 -1.75
C GLN A 147 4.39 14.08 -0.98
N ASP A 148 3.84 14.57 0.13
CA ASP A 148 4.46 15.59 0.98
C ASP A 148 5.15 14.95 2.20
N ILE A 149 4.46 14.04 2.88
CA ILE A 149 4.95 13.44 4.13
C ILE A 149 6.22 12.60 3.92
N LEU A 150 6.24 11.73 2.91
CA LEU A 150 7.37 10.80 2.75
C LEU A 150 8.69 11.53 2.43
N PRO A 151 8.73 12.53 1.54
CA PRO A 151 9.94 13.33 1.32
C PRO A 151 10.41 14.11 2.56
N GLU A 152 9.49 14.54 3.42
CA GLU A 152 9.87 15.20 4.67
C GLU A 152 10.45 14.21 5.67
N LEU A 153 9.80 13.06 5.89
CA LEU A 153 10.31 11.99 6.75
C LEU A 153 11.68 11.51 6.29
N GLU A 154 11.85 11.34 4.98
CA GLU A 154 13.13 10.93 4.41
C GLU A 154 14.27 11.90 4.72
N LYS A 155 14.01 13.21 4.86
CA LYS A 155 15.05 14.19 5.22
C LYS A 155 15.41 14.19 6.71
N MET A 156 14.54 13.65 7.56
CA MET A 156 14.72 13.64 9.02
C MET A 156 15.52 12.42 9.52
N VAL A 157 15.62 11.38 8.70
CA VAL A 157 16.38 10.15 8.94
C VAL A 157 17.71 10.22 8.21
#